data_AF-A0A0Q9WX30-F1
#
_entry.id   AF-A0A0Q9WX30-F1
#
_cell.length_a   1.000
_cell.length_b   1.000
_cell.length_c   1.000
_cell.angle_alpha   90.00
_cell.angle_beta   90.00
_cell.angle_gamma   90.00
#
_symmetry.space_group_name_H-M   'P 1'
#
loop_
_entity.id
_entity.type
_entity.pdbx_description
1 polymer ?
#
loop_
_entity_poly.entity_id
_entity_poly.type
_entity_poly.pdbx_seq_one_letter_code
_entity_poly.pdbx_strand_id
1 'polypeptide(L)' 'MDGRKSFTLRTPGNSRQLNTETGLYVGCMPNVSYFTHQKYFKGIVGCMSEIVLAGEIRLNFDSNTLGSMHNVETGLL' A
#
# COMPACT_ATOMS: atom_id res chain seq x y z
N MET A 1 -6.11 -15.23 4.36
CA MET A 1 -6.81 -14.05 4.91
C MET A 1 -7.83 -14.53 5.93
N ASP A 2 -8.10 -13.74 6.95
CA ASP A 2 -8.87 -14.09 8.16
C ASP A 2 -8.27 -15.28 8.95
N GLY A 3 -6.95 -15.31 9.10
CA GLY A 3 -6.24 -16.39 9.83
C GLY A 3 -6.25 -17.76 9.15
N ARG A 4 -6.81 -17.88 7.93
CA ARG A 4 -6.79 -19.12 7.13
C ARG A 4 -5.40 -19.43 6.56
N LYS A 5 -5.28 -20.58 5.87
CA LYS A 5 -4.07 -21.09 5.21
C LYS A 5 -3.23 -20.00 4.53
N SER A 6 -1.94 -19.99 4.83
CA SER A 6 -0.95 -19.12 4.21
C SER A 6 -0.49 -19.67 2.85
N PHE A 7 -0.19 -18.77 1.93
CA PHE A 7 0.43 -19.10 0.64
C PHE A 7 1.86 -18.54 0.63
N THR A 8 2.82 -19.37 0.22
CA THR A 8 4.22 -18.97 0.06
C THR A 8 4.61 -19.12 -1.40
N LEU A 9 5.14 -18.04 -1.98
CA LEU A 9 5.61 -17.98 -3.37
C LEU A 9 7.01 -17.37 -3.41
N ARG A 10 7.77 -17.68 -4.47
CA ARG A 10 9.10 -17.11 -4.72
C ARG A 10 9.12 -16.48 -6.10
N THR A 11 9.65 -15.26 -6.19
CA THR A 11 9.90 -14.61 -7.48
C THR A 11 11.07 -15.30 -8.18
N PRO A 12 11.01 -15.45 -9.51
CA PRO A 12 12.13 -16.00 -10.28
C PRO A 12 13.31 -15.01 -10.33
N GLY A 13 14.51 -15.51 -10.66
CA GLY A 13 15.73 -14.72 -10.83
C GLY A 13 16.69 -14.75 -9.63
N ASN A 14 17.79 -14.00 -9.74
CA ASN A 14 18.87 -13.98 -8.73
C ASN A 14 18.78 -12.82 -7.74
N SER A 15 17.92 -11.83 -7.99
CA SER A 15 17.75 -10.67 -7.13
C SER A 15 17.12 -11.09 -5.79
N ARG A 16 17.76 -10.71 -4.68
CA ARG A 16 17.28 -11.01 -3.31
C ARG A 16 16.78 -9.78 -2.56
N GLN A 17 16.92 -8.60 -3.16
CA GLN A 17 16.59 -7.32 -2.55
C GLN A 17 15.42 -6.68 -3.27
N LEU A 18 14.65 -5.88 -2.53
CA LEU A 18 13.65 -4.97 -3.06
C LEU A 18 14.26 -3.57 -3.07
N ASN A 19 14.62 -3.07 -4.25
CA ASN A 19 15.19 -1.74 -4.44
C ASN A 19 14.08 -0.75 -4.81
N THR A 20 13.91 0.31 -4.03
CA THR A 20 12.91 1.35 -4.27
C THR A 20 13.49 2.73 -3.98
N GLU A 21 13.34 3.65 -4.93
CA GLU A 21 13.79 5.05 -4.79
C GLU A 21 12.61 6.02 -4.60
N THR A 22 11.39 5.49 -4.59
CA THR A 22 10.14 6.25 -4.46
C THR A 22 9.48 6.00 -3.10
N GLY A 23 8.50 6.84 -2.76
CA GLY A 23 7.72 6.69 -1.53
C GLY A 23 6.69 5.56 -1.59
N LEU A 24 6.03 5.32 -0.46
CA LEU A 24 4.92 4.38 -0.34
C LEU A 24 3.61 5.02 -0.81
N TYR A 25 2.94 4.37 -1.76
CA TYR A 25 1.60 4.76 -2.21
C TYR A 25 0.54 3.89 -1.53
N VAL A 26 -0.38 4.52 -0.82
CA VAL A 26 -1.50 3.85 -0.14
C VAL A 26 -2.80 4.21 -0.85
N GLY A 27 -3.68 3.23 -1.05
CA GLY A 27 -4.98 3.41 -1.70
C GLY A 27 -4.92 3.50 -3.23
N CYS A 28 -3.99 4.27 -3.78
CA CYS A 28 -3.71 4.36 -5.22
C CYS A 28 -2.32 4.97 -5.48
N MET A 29 -1.87 4.91 -6.74
CA MET A 29 -0.66 5.60 -7.22
C MET A 29 -0.95 6.37 -8.52
N PRO A 30 -0.19 7.42 -8.86
CA PRO A 30 -0.28 8.09 -10.16
C PRO A 30 -0.03 7.09 -11.31
N ASN A 31 -0.75 7.23 -12.43
CA ASN A 31 -0.55 6.40 -13.63
C ASN A 31 -0.51 4.87 -13.35
N VAL A 32 -1.43 4.35 -12.53
CA VAL A 32 -1.46 2.94 -12.08
C VAL A 32 -1.29 1.92 -13.19
N SER A 33 -1.93 2.11 -14.35
CA SER A 33 -1.80 1.20 -15.50
C SER A 33 -0.37 1.14 -16.03
N TYR A 34 0.34 2.28 -16.07
CA TYR A 34 1.72 2.33 -16.55
C TYR A 34 2.67 1.63 -15.57
N PHE A 35 2.67 2.04 -14.30
CA PHE A 35 3.62 1.53 -13.30
C PHE A 35 3.38 0.07 -12.88
N THR A 36 2.17 -0.45 -13.09
CA THR A 36 1.83 -1.84 -12.79
C THR A 36 1.87 -2.74 -14.02
N HIS A 37 2.38 -2.24 -15.16
CA HIS A 37 2.38 -2.97 -16.44
C HIS A 37 1.00 -3.53 -16.79
N GLN A 38 -0.02 -2.68 -16.68
CA GLN A 38 -1.42 -2.99 -16.96
C GLN A 38 -2.03 -4.09 -16.07
N LYS A 39 -1.35 -4.48 -14.99
CA LYS A 39 -1.89 -5.45 -14.02
C LYS A 39 -3.06 -4.87 -13.22
N TYR A 40 -3.01 -3.58 -12.92
CA TYR A 40 -4.04 -2.87 -12.17
C TYR A 40 -4.43 -1.56 -12.87
N PHE A 41 -5.70 -1.17 -12.71
CA PHE A 41 -6.26 0.01 -13.40
C PHE A 41 -6.93 1.02 -12.47
N LYS A 42 -7.21 0.65 -11.22
CA LYS A 42 -7.94 1.47 -10.25
C LYS A 42 -7.39 1.26 -8.85
N GLY A 43 -7.54 2.28 -8.01
CA GLY A 43 -7.27 2.19 -6.58
C GLY A 43 -8.39 1.48 -5.82
N ILE A 44 -8.19 1.31 -4.52
CA ILE A 44 -9.22 0.78 -3.62
C ILE A 44 -10.33 1.81 -3.41
N VAL A 45 -11.55 1.32 -3.16
CA VAL A 45 -12.68 2.12 -2.68
C VAL A 45 -13.14 1.51 -1.35
N GLY A 46 -12.94 2.22 -0.25
CA GLY A 46 -13.23 1.73 1.10
C GLY A 46 -12.31 2.36 2.15
N CYS A 47 -12.35 1.83 3.37
CA CYS A 47 -11.58 2.35 4.50
C CYS A 47 -10.35 1.47 4.79
N MET A 48 -9.28 2.10 5.25
CA MET A 48 -8.12 1.43 5.86
C MET A 48 -7.96 1.97 7.29
N SER A 49 -7.84 1.07 8.26
CA SER A 49 -7.77 1.45 9.68
C SER A 49 -6.37 1.27 10.29
N GLU A 50 -5.56 0.34 9.77
CA GLU A 50 -4.21 0.09 10.26
C GLU A 50 -3.30 -0.37 9.12
N ILE A 51 -2.08 0.16 9.07
CA ILE A 51 -0.99 -0.34 8.22
C ILE A 51 0.26 -0.55 9.07
N VAL A 52 0.77 -1.78 9.05
CA VAL A 52 2.02 -2.18 9.68
C VAL A 52 3.00 -2.66 8.61
N LEU A 53 4.15 -2.00 8.48
CA LEU A 53 5.21 -2.36 7.54
C LEU A 53 6.32 -3.09 8.27
N ALA A 54 6.81 -4.18 7.66
CA ALA A 54 7.87 -5.04 8.21
C ALA A 54 7.62 -5.55 9.65
N GLY A 55 6.36 -5.53 10.12
CA GLY A 55 6.00 -5.94 11.48
C GLY A 55 6.30 -4.90 12.57
N GLU A 56 6.88 -3.75 12.20
CA GLU A 56 7.44 -2.79 13.17
C GLU A 56 6.90 -1.37 12.96
N ILE A 57 6.85 -0.91 11.72
CA ILE A 57 6.51 0.48 11.41
C ILE A 57 4.99 0.59 11.29
N ARG A 58 4.37 1.25 12.28
CA ARG A 58 2.95 1.61 12.27
C ARG A 58 2.79 2.97 11.63
N LEU A 59 2.04 3.05 10.54
CA LEU A 59 1.71 4.34 9.94
C LEU A 59 0.70 5.08 10.82
N ASN A 60 0.97 6.37 11.07
CA ASN A 60 0.07 7.21 11.83
C ASN A 60 -0.98 7.83 10.89
N PHE A 61 -2.25 7.61 11.20
CA PHE A 61 -3.37 8.16 10.45
C PHE A 61 -3.98 9.44 11.04
N ASP A 62 -3.21 10.16 11.84
CA ASP A 62 -3.62 11.49 12.29
C ASP A 62 -3.70 12.48 11.13
N SER A 63 -4.56 13.49 11.29
CA SER A 63 -4.84 14.54 10.31
C SER A 63 -3.57 15.26 9.80
N ASN A 64 -2.54 15.38 10.64
CA ASN A 64 -1.26 16.00 10.27
C ASN A 64 -0.46 15.19 9.23
N THR A 65 -0.64 13.87 9.20
CA THR A 65 0.06 12.96 8.29
C THR A 65 -0.74 12.74 6.99
N LEU A 66 -2.08 12.75 7.08
CA LEU A 66 -2.96 12.63 5.91
C LEU A 66 -3.26 13.94 5.20
N GLY A 67 -3.08 15.08 5.86
CA GLY A 67 -3.37 16.42 5.32
C GLY A 67 -2.56 16.81 4.09
N SER A 68 -1.56 16.03 3.69
CA SER A 68 -0.82 16.20 2.43
C SER A 68 -1.36 15.39 1.25
N MET A 69 -2.42 14.58 1.45
CA MET A 69 -2.93 13.64 0.46
C MET A 69 -4.28 14.10 -0.10
N HIS A 70 -4.35 14.27 -1.43
CA HIS A 70 -5.56 14.71 -2.12
C HIS A 70 -6.66 13.63 -2.04
N ASN A 71 -7.90 14.01 -1.73
CA ASN A 71 -9.09 13.13 -1.62
C ASN A 71 -9.08 12.09 -0.48
N VAL A 72 -8.37 12.36 0.62
CA VAL A 72 -8.49 11.52 1.82
C VAL A 72 -9.20 12.28 2.93
N GLU A 73 -10.33 11.74 3.37
CA GLU A 73 -11.05 12.22 4.55
C GLU A 73 -10.77 11.26 5.70
N THR A 74 -10.37 11.80 6.85
CA THR A 74 -10.35 11.03 8.10
C THR A 74 -11.81 10.79 8.51
N GLY A 75 -12.26 9.54 8.51
CA GLY A 75 -13.56 9.20 9.08
C GLY A 75 -13.56 9.47 10.58
N LEU A 76 -14.53 10.24 11.07
CA LEU A 76 -14.80 10.33 12.51
C LEU A 76 -15.49 9.02 12.92
N LEU A 77 -14.89 8.26 13.84
CA LEU A 77 -15.58 7.18 14.56
C LEU A 77 -16.37 7.76 15.73
#